data_AF-A0A958BXT2-F1
#
_entry.id   AF-A0A958BXT2-F1
#
_cell.length_a   1.000
_cell.length_b   1.000
_cell.length_c   1.000
_cell.angle_alpha   90.00
_cell.angle_beta   90.00
_cell.angle_gamma   90.00
#
_symmetry.space_group_name_H-M   'P 1'
#
loop_
_entity.id
_entity.type
_entity.pdbx_description
1 polymer ?
#
loop_
_entity_poly.entity_id
_entity_poly.type
_entity_poly.pdbx_seq_one_letter_code
_entity_poly.pdbx_strand_id
1 'polypeptide(L)'
;MDVLTIILIVLLVGVTIGLVGAPLWQPAASSATTDDGERPGQSLEELEAQYRATLAAIKDLNFDYEMGKVSTEDYQPLLAKSKLEAARIRQAIDHLSSAEIAEQAQALDAEIETLVAQLRQGPEPDEALVHDVDAEIEALKTLPARLPATEGSVCPHCGAALRADDKFCSSCGQAVPEPAADLADHCPHCGYTYESGDAFCAHCGTPLTEAAIQNYENAKI
;
A
#
# COMPACT_ATOMS: atom_id res chain seq x y z
N MET A 1 -36.00 69.62 10.62
CA MET A 1 -35.54 68.61 9.64
C MET A 1 -36.06 69.05 8.30
N ASP A 2 -35.19 69.38 7.36
CA ASP A 2 -35.60 69.88 6.05
C ASP A 2 -36.38 68.80 5.30
N VAL A 3 -37.43 69.20 4.59
CA VAL A 3 -38.24 68.27 3.79
C VAL A 3 -37.36 67.48 2.80
N LEU A 4 -36.29 68.11 2.33
CA LEU A 4 -35.27 67.51 1.47
C LEU A 4 -34.55 66.32 2.15
N THR A 5 -34.21 66.41 3.43
CA THR A 5 -33.48 65.35 4.12
C THR A 5 -34.36 64.13 4.39
N ILE A 6 -35.65 64.36 4.68
CA ILE A 6 -36.63 63.28 4.85
C ILE A 6 -36.82 62.51 3.55
N ILE A 7 -36.94 63.21 2.41
CA ILE A 7 -37.07 62.58 1.08
C ILE A 7 -35.84 61.73 0.75
N LEU A 8 -34.63 62.23 1.03
CA LEU A 8 -33.39 61.51 0.79
C LEU A 8 -33.30 60.21 1.59
N ILE A 9 -33.69 60.24 2.87
CA ILE A 9 -33.67 59.07 3.74
C ILE A 9 -34.67 58.01 3.25
N VAL A 10 -35.88 58.41 2.87
CA VAL A 10 -36.90 57.48 2.37
C VAL A 10 -36.45 56.82 1.06
N LEU A 11 -35.83 57.57 0.15
CA LEU A 11 -35.26 57.01 -1.07
C LEU A 11 -34.14 56.01 -0.79
N LEU A 12 -33.23 56.33 0.15
CA LEU A 12 -32.13 55.46 0.53
C LEU A 12 -32.64 54.14 1.13
N VAL A 13 -33.61 54.22 2.04
CA VAL A 13 -34.25 53.05 2.64
C VAL A 13 -34.97 52.22 1.58
N GLY A 14 -35.73 52.85 0.69
CA GLY A 14 -36.40 52.15 -0.42
C GLY A 14 -35.44 51.42 -1.35
N VAL A 15 -34.30 52.02 -1.69
CA VAL A 15 -33.25 51.39 -2.51
C VAL A 15 -32.62 50.22 -1.77
N THR A 16 -32.32 50.35 -0.48
CA THR A 16 -31.74 49.24 0.31
C THR A 16 -32.71 48.07 0.45
N ILE A 17 -34.00 48.32 0.70
CA ILE A 17 -35.02 47.28 0.76
C ILE A 17 -35.21 46.64 -0.62
N GLY A 18 -35.17 47.43 -1.70
CA GLY A 18 -35.20 46.92 -3.06
C GLY A 18 -34.01 46.02 -3.38
N LEU A 19 -32.78 46.41 -3.00
CA LEU A 19 -31.56 45.61 -3.21
C LEU A 19 -31.58 44.30 -2.43
N VAL A 20 -32.05 44.31 -1.19
CA VAL A 20 -32.11 43.11 -0.33
C VAL A 20 -33.34 42.23 -0.64
N GLY A 21 -34.45 42.83 -1.07
CA GLY A 21 -35.68 42.12 -1.47
C GLY A 21 -35.65 41.58 -2.90
N ALA A 22 -34.84 42.16 -3.79
CA ALA A 22 -34.65 41.70 -5.17
C ALA A 22 -34.30 40.21 -5.28
N PRO A 23 -33.34 39.63 -4.52
CA PRO A 23 -33.02 38.20 -4.61
C PRO A 23 -34.13 37.28 -4.09
N LEU A 24 -35.08 37.79 -3.28
CA LEU A 24 -36.23 37.02 -2.78
C LEU A 24 -37.43 37.04 -3.73
N TRP A 25 -37.49 38.04 -4.62
CA TRP A 25 -38.55 38.17 -5.63
C TRP A 25 -38.10 37.83 -7.05
N GLN A 26 -36.89 37.34 -7.24
CA GLN A 26 -36.54 36.63 -8.46
C GLN A 26 -37.13 35.21 -8.37
N PRO A 27 -38.29 34.91 -9.02
CA PRO A 27 -38.57 33.52 -9.36
C PRO A 27 -37.36 33.00 -10.14
N ALA A 28 -36.93 31.77 -9.86
CA ALA A 28 -35.76 31.13 -10.45
C ALA A 28 -35.76 31.23 -11.99
N ALA A 29 -35.31 32.36 -12.52
CA ALA A 29 -35.01 32.59 -13.90
C ALA A 29 -33.54 32.22 -14.03
N SER A 30 -33.34 30.92 -14.16
CA SER A 30 -32.15 30.28 -14.68
C SER A 30 -31.50 31.14 -15.76
N SER A 31 -30.39 31.80 -15.41
CA SER A 31 -29.43 32.26 -16.38
C SER A 31 -28.80 31.02 -17.02
N ALA A 32 -29.40 30.61 -18.15
CA ALA A 32 -28.80 29.70 -19.10
C ALA A 32 -27.48 30.31 -19.58
N THR A 33 -26.38 29.91 -18.95
CA THR A 33 -25.08 29.84 -19.59
C THR A 33 -24.79 28.36 -19.69
N THR A 34 -24.40 27.95 -20.89
CA THR A 34 -24.02 26.60 -21.28
C THR A 34 -23.09 25.97 -20.24
N ASP A 35 -23.64 25.06 -19.47
CA ASP A 35 -22.90 24.07 -18.69
C ASP A 35 -23.69 22.78 -18.85
N ASP A 36 -23.02 21.79 -19.41
CA ASP A 36 -23.63 20.56 -19.89
C ASP A 36 -24.17 19.75 -18.70
N GLY A 37 -25.42 19.32 -18.80
CA GLY A 37 -25.75 17.94 -18.46
C GLY A 37 -25.70 17.44 -17.01
N GLU A 38 -25.50 18.25 -15.97
CA GLU A 38 -25.50 17.70 -14.61
C GLU A 38 -26.94 17.59 -14.04
N ARG A 39 -27.43 16.35 -13.91
CA ARG A 39 -28.40 16.04 -12.83
C ARG A 39 -27.80 16.58 -11.52
N PRO A 40 -28.61 16.96 -10.50
CA PRO A 40 -28.08 17.10 -9.14
C PRO A 40 -27.73 15.70 -8.62
N GLY A 41 -26.67 15.11 -9.17
CA GLY A 41 -25.98 13.95 -8.66
C GLY A 41 -25.08 14.47 -7.56
N GLN A 42 -25.32 14.01 -6.35
CA GLN A 42 -24.49 14.34 -5.20
C GLN A 42 -23.04 13.99 -5.54
N SER A 43 -22.14 14.98 -5.57
CA SER A 43 -20.73 14.72 -5.83
C SER A 43 -20.13 13.91 -4.68
N LEU A 44 -19.05 13.16 -4.95
CA LEU A 44 -18.33 12.42 -3.91
C LEU A 44 -17.89 13.38 -2.78
N GLU A 45 -17.41 14.57 -3.14
CA GLU A 45 -17.03 15.62 -2.19
C GLU A 45 -18.20 16.08 -1.32
N GLU A 46 -19.40 16.25 -1.89
CA GLU A 46 -20.60 16.64 -1.14
C GLU A 46 -21.02 15.55 -0.15
N LEU A 47 -20.98 14.28 -0.56
CA LEU A 47 -21.26 13.14 0.33
C LEU A 47 -20.23 13.02 1.44
N GLU A 48 -18.95 13.25 1.16
CA GLU A 48 -17.90 13.28 2.19
C GLU A 48 -18.12 14.42 3.19
N ALA A 49 -18.48 15.61 2.72
CA ALA A 49 -18.83 16.74 3.57
C ALA A 49 -20.05 16.42 4.45
N GLN A 50 -21.09 15.80 3.87
CA GLN A 50 -22.28 15.37 4.59
C GLN A 50 -21.94 14.32 5.66
N TYR A 51 -21.11 13.31 5.32
CA TYR A 51 -20.64 12.30 6.27
C TYR A 51 -19.89 12.94 7.45
N ARG A 52 -18.97 13.87 7.17
CA ARG A 52 -18.25 14.61 8.21
C ARG A 52 -19.18 15.41 9.11
N ALA A 53 -20.21 16.04 8.55
CA ALA A 53 -21.22 16.76 9.32
C ALA A 53 -22.04 15.82 10.23
N THR A 54 -22.46 14.65 9.72
CA THR A 54 -23.18 13.64 10.53
C THR A 54 -22.30 13.11 11.67
N LEU A 55 -21.01 12.88 11.43
CA LEU A 55 -20.08 12.47 12.50
C LEU A 55 -19.89 13.55 13.56
N ALA A 56 -19.82 14.82 13.16
CA ALA A 56 -19.77 15.94 14.10
C ALA A 56 -21.05 15.98 14.96
N ALA A 57 -22.23 15.81 14.34
CA ALA A 57 -23.50 15.75 15.07
C ALA A 57 -23.57 14.60 16.08
N ILE A 58 -23.04 13.41 15.73
CA ILE A 58 -22.94 12.28 16.67
C ILE A 58 -22.04 12.63 17.85
N LYS A 59 -20.91 13.29 17.59
CA LYS A 59 -19.97 13.72 18.62
C LYS A 59 -20.61 14.73 19.57
N ASP A 60 -21.32 15.71 19.04
CA ASP A 60 -22.02 16.73 19.83
C ASP A 60 -23.14 16.11 20.67
N LEU A 61 -23.91 15.17 20.10
CA LEU A 61 -24.94 14.42 20.83
C LEU A 61 -24.33 13.62 22.00
N ASN A 62 -23.17 12.99 21.80
CA ASN A 62 -22.48 12.26 22.85
C ASN A 62 -22.02 13.20 23.98
N PHE A 63 -21.47 14.36 23.61
CA PHE A 63 -21.08 15.38 24.59
C PHE A 63 -22.29 15.88 25.39
N ASP A 64 -23.41 16.16 24.74
CA ASP A 64 -24.62 16.63 25.42
C ASP A 64 -25.22 15.57 26.36
N TYR A 65 -25.11 14.29 26.02
CA TYR A 65 -25.46 13.18 26.92
C TYR A 65 -24.54 13.11 28.14
N GLU A 66 -23.21 13.19 27.92
CA GLU A 66 -22.22 13.21 29.01
C GLU A 66 -22.41 14.40 29.94
N MET A 67 -22.84 15.54 29.40
CA MET A 67 -23.17 16.75 30.17
C MET A 67 -24.56 16.70 30.82
N GLY A 68 -25.32 15.62 30.65
CA GLY A 68 -26.64 15.43 31.23
C GLY A 68 -27.74 16.32 30.63
N LYS A 69 -27.50 16.92 29.46
CA LYS A 69 -28.51 17.73 28.74
C LYS A 69 -29.55 16.86 28.03
N VAL A 70 -29.22 15.59 27.77
CA VAL A 70 -30.07 14.62 27.07
C VAL A 70 -30.29 13.41 27.97
N SER A 71 -31.53 12.93 28.05
CA SER A 71 -31.89 11.74 28.84
C SER A 71 -31.34 10.46 28.21
N THR A 72 -31.16 9.40 29.00
CA THR A 72 -30.76 8.09 28.47
C THR A 72 -31.84 7.49 27.55
N GLU A 73 -33.13 7.72 27.84
CA GLU A 73 -34.23 7.28 26.97
C GLU A 73 -34.17 7.93 25.58
N ASP A 74 -33.80 9.22 25.49
CA ASP A 74 -33.75 9.96 24.22
C ASP A 74 -32.42 9.81 23.47
N TYR A 75 -31.32 9.61 24.19
CA TYR A 75 -29.98 9.49 23.60
C TYR A 75 -29.86 8.28 22.67
N GLN A 76 -30.32 7.10 23.11
CA GLN A 76 -30.20 5.85 22.34
C GLN A 76 -30.89 5.89 20.98
N PRO A 77 -32.18 6.30 20.86
CA PRO A 77 -32.85 6.36 19.56
C PRO A 77 -32.24 7.42 18.64
N LEU A 78 -31.79 8.56 19.17
CA LEU A 78 -31.12 9.60 18.38
C LEU A 78 -29.77 9.11 17.85
N LEU A 79 -28.96 8.49 18.70
CA LEU A 79 -27.68 7.91 18.31
C LEU A 79 -27.85 6.85 17.23
N ALA A 80 -28.83 5.94 17.40
CA ALA A 80 -29.12 4.90 16.42
C ALA A 80 -29.51 5.49 15.05
N LYS A 81 -30.36 6.53 15.05
CA LYS A 81 -30.76 7.25 13.83
C LYS A 81 -29.56 7.88 13.13
N SER A 82 -28.74 8.65 13.84
CA SER A 82 -27.58 9.33 13.26
C SER A 82 -26.52 8.34 12.76
N LYS A 83 -26.30 7.22 13.48
CA LYS A 83 -25.41 6.14 13.00
C LYS A 83 -25.91 5.50 11.71
N LEU A 84 -27.21 5.25 11.62
CA LEU A 84 -27.81 4.68 10.41
C LEU A 84 -27.69 5.65 9.23
N GLU A 85 -27.86 6.95 9.46
CA GLU A 85 -27.64 7.99 8.45
C GLU A 85 -26.18 7.99 7.96
N ALA A 86 -25.20 8.01 8.88
CA ALA A 86 -23.79 7.95 8.54
C ALA A 86 -23.43 6.69 7.73
N ALA A 87 -24.00 5.53 8.08
CA ALA A 87 -23.79 4.28 7.36
C ALA A 87 -24.29 4.33 5.90
N ARG A 88 -25.46 4.96 5.67
CA ARG A 88 -26.00 5.12 4.31
C ARG A 88 -25.13 6.02 3.45
N ILE A 89 -24.68 7.14 4.01
CA ILE A 89 -23.79 8.06 3.28
C ILE A 89 -22.48 7.34 2.94
N ARG A 90 -21.93 6.57 3.89
CA ARG A 90 -20.70 5.80 3.64
C ARG A 90 -20.86 4.79 2.50
N GLN A 91 -21.98 4.06 2.47
CA GLN A 91 -22.27 3.12 1.39
C GLN A 91 -22.36 3.84 0.02
N ALA A 92 -22.92 5.04 -0.03
CA ALA A 92 -22.98 5.83 -1.25
C ALA A 92 -21.59 6.27 -1.73
N ILE A 93 -20.72 6.70 -0.80
CA ILE A 93 -19.32 7.05 -1.09
C ILE A 93 -18.56 5.84 -1.64
N ASP A 94 -18.70 4.67 -1.00
CA ASP A 94 -18.01 3.45 -1.44
C ASP A 94 -18.47 3.05 -2.86
N HIS A 95 -19.76 3.23 -3.19
CA HIS A 95 -20.25 3.00 -4.56
C HIS A 95 -19.67 3.98 -5.59
N LEU A 96 -19.69 5.28 -5.32
CA LEU A 96 -19.15 6.28 -6.25
C LEU A 96 -17.64 6.13 -6.43
N SER A 97 -16.90 6.02 -5.34
CA SER A 97 -15.44 5.82 -5.40
C SER A 97 -15.07 4.54 -6.16
N SER A 98 -15.81 3.45 -5.98
CA SER A 98 -15.55 2.21 -6.73
C SER A 98 -15.82 2.37 -8.24
N ALA A 99 -16.83 3.16 -8.63
CA ALA A 99 -17.14 3.45 -10.02
C ALA A 99 -16.05 4.33 -10.66
N GLU A 100 -15.63 5.41 -9.97
CA GLU A 100 -14.55 6.28 -10.42
C GLU A 100 -13.23 5.52 -10.58
N ILE A 101 -12.89 4.65 -9.63
CA ILE A 101 -11.70 3.80 -9.71
C ILE A 101 -11.78 2.86 -10.91
N ALA A 102 -12.94 2.24 -11.17
CA ALA A 102 -13.12 1.34 -12.30
C ALA A 102 -12.98 2.07 -13.65
N GLU A 103 -13.53 3.28 -13.76
CA GLU A 103 -13.40 4.12 -14.95
C GLU A 103 -11.95 4.57 -15.17
N GLN A 104 -11.26 5.02 -14.12
CA GLN A 104 -9.85 5.40 -14.18
C GLN A 104 -8.96 4.21 -14.56
N ALA A 105 -9.23 3.01 -14.02
CA ALA A 105 -8.49 1.81 -14.37
C ALA A 105 -8.64 1.47 -15.86
N GLN A 106 -9.86 1.54 -16.40
CA GLN A 106 -10.11 1.31 -17.82
C GLN A 106 -9.40 2.34 -18.71
N ALA A 107 -9.43 3.62 -18.33
CA ALA A 107 -8.74 4.68 -19.05
C ALA A 107 -7.22 4.46 -19.06
N LEU A 108 -6.65 4.08 -17.91
CA LEU A 108 -5.23 3.77 -17.77
C LEU A 108 -4.83 2.56 -18.62
N ASP A 109 -5.63 1.49 -18.61
CA ASP A 109 -5.37 0.30 -19.42
C ASP A 109 -5.34 0.66 -20.92
N ALA A 110 -6.27 1.49 -21.40
CA ALA A 110 -6.29 1.96 -22.79
C ALA A 110 -5.07 2.84 -23.14
N GLU A 111 -4.62 3.68 -22.22
CA GLU A 111 -3.40 4.48 -22.38
C GLU A 111 -2.15 3.58 -22.48
N ILE A 112 -2.04 2.58 -21.61
CA ILE A 112 -0.96 1.58 -21.63
C ILE A 112 -0.94 0.85 -22.97
N GLU A 113 -2.08 0.36 -23.46
CA GLU A 113 -2.18 -0.33 -24.75
C GLU A 113 -1.71 0.56 -25.91
N THR A 114 -2.09 1.85 -25.88
CA THR A 114 -1.66 2.84 -26.87
C THR A 114 -0.14 3.03 -26.82
N LEU A 115 0.44 3.19 -25.63
CA LEU A 115 1.88 3.35 -25.46
C LEU A 115 2.66 2.12 -25.90
N VAL A 116 2.16 0.91 -25.59
CA VAL A 116 2.74 -0.35 -26.05
C VAL A 116 2.70 -0.46 -27.57
N ALA A 117 1.61 -0.05 -28.21
CA ALA A 117 1.51 -0.03 -29.66
C ALA A 117 2.51 0.94 -30.30
N GLN A 118 2.72 2.11 -29.71
CA GLN A 118 3.73 3.07 -30.16
C GLN A 118 5.16 2.52 -30.02
N LEU A 119 5.48 1.89 -28.89
CA LEU A 119 6.80 1.29 -28.66
C LEU A 119 7.08 0.16 -29.65
N ARG A 120 6.06 -0.63 -30.03
CA ARG A 120 6.19 -1.67 -31.08
C ARG A 120 6.44 -1.09 -32.46
N GLN A 121 5.99 0.14 -32.72
CA GLN A 121 6.23 0.86 -33.97
C GLN A 121 7.50 1.73 -33.93
N GLY A 122 8.28 1.64 -32.86
CA GLY A 122 9.58 2.31 -32.76
C GLY A 122 10.48 1.92 -33.94
N PRO A 123 11.46 2.77 -34.28
CA PRO A 123 12.37 2.46 -35.38
C PRO A 123 13.02 1.11 -35.12
N GLU A 124 13.03 0.26 -36.15
CA GLU A 124 13.81 -0.98 -36.16
C GLU A 124 15.22 -0.64 -35.65
N PRO A 125 15.75 -1.38 -34.67
CA PRO A 125 17.06 -1.08 -34.12
C PRO A 125 18.09 -1.10 -35.24
N ASP A 126 18.99 -0.11 -35.24
CA ASP A 126 20.06 -0.02 -36.24
C ASP A 126 20.86 -1.33 -36.24
N GLU A 127 20.76 -2.11 -37.33
CA GLU A 127 21.39 -3.43 -37.45
C GLU A 127 22.89 -3.38 -37.16
N ALA A 128 23.56 -2.27 -37.49
CA ALA A 128 24.97 -2.09 -37.19
C ALA A 128 25.20 -1.97 -35.68
N LEU A 129 24.35 -1.22 -34.98
CA LEU A 129 24.42 -1.03 -33.54
C LEU A 129 24.10 -2.33 -32.78
N VAL A 130 23.13 -3.12 -33.26
CA VAL A 130 22.80 -4.43 -32.66
C VAL A 130 23.96 -5.39 -32.78
N HIS A 131 24.58 -5.46 -33.96
CA HIS A 131 25.74 -6.32 -34.20
C HIS A 131 26.95 -5.95 -33.33
N ASP A 132 27.19 -4.66 -33.10
CA ASP A 132 28.27 -4.19 -32.22
C ASP A 132 28.04 -4.60 -30.76
N VAL A 133 26.80 -4.52 -30.27
CA VAL A 133 26.43 -4.98 -28.92
C VAL A 133 26.53 -6.51 -28.79
N ASP A 134 26.10 -7.26 -29.81
CA ASP A 134 26.22 -8.73 -29.83
C ASP A 134 27.68 -9.19 -29.77
N ALA A 135 28.57 -8.48 -30.48
CA ALA A 135 30.00 -8.73 -30.42
C ALA A 135 30.57 -8.46 -29.01
N GLU A 136 30.08 -7.41 -28.33
CA GLU A 136 30.47 -7.10 -26.95
C GLU A 136 29.97 -8.15 -25.95
N ILE A 137 28.74 -8.65 -26.13
CA ILE A 137 28.18 -9.74 -25.31
C ILE A 137 28.99 -11.03 -25.47
N GLU A 138 29.38 -11.40 -26.70
CA GLU A 138 30.23 -12.57 -26.92
C GLU A 138 31.62 -12.39 -26.31
N ALA A 139 32.19 -11.19 -26.39
CA ALA A 139 33.44 -10.88 -25.70
C ALA A 139 33.30 -11.08 -24.18
N LEU A 140 32.21 -10.63 -23.57
CA LEU A 140 31.93 -10.81 -22.14
C LEU A 140 31.76 -12.27 -21.72
N LYS A 141 31.20 -13.13 -22.57
CA LYS A 141 31.10 -14.58 -22.31
C LYS A 141 32.46 -15.26 -22.24
N THR A 142 33.43 -14.76 -23.00
CA THR A 142 34.80 -15.30 -23.03
C THR A 142 35.72 -14.71 -21.96
N LEU A 143 35.26 -13.70 -21.20
CA LEU A 143 36.01 -13.21 -20.07
C LEU A 143 36.14 -14.33 -19.02
N PRO A 144 37.35 -14.74 -18.64
CA PRO A 144 37.50 -15.65 -17.52
C PRO A 144 36.91 -14.96 -16.29
N ALA A 145 36.13 -15.69 -15.49
CA ALA A 145 35.56 -15.22 -14.22
C ALA A 145 36.71 -14.76 -13.29
N ARG A 146 37.14 -13.51 -13.44
CA ARG A 146 38.37 -13.02 -12.83
C ARG A 146 38.07 -12.40 -11.50
N LEU A 147 37.95 -13.26 -10.51
CA LEU A 147 38.29 -12.93 -9.13
C LEU A 147 39.11 -14.10 -8.57
N PRO A 148 40.21 -13.82 -7.87
CA PRO A 148 41.20 -14.83 -7.51
C PRO A 148 40.53 -15.94 -6.70
N ALA A 149 40.61 -17.17 -7.23
CA ALA A 149 40.39 -18.36 -6.44
C ALA A 149 41.40 -18.32 -5.29
N THR A 150 40.92 -18.43 -4.05
CA THR A 150 41.80 -18.74 -2.92
C THR A 150 42.33 -20.14 -3.16
N GLU A 151 43.65 -20.30 -3.16
CA GLU A 151 44.29 -21.59 -3.43
C GLU A 151 43.76 -22.66 -2.48
N GLY A 152 42.99 -23.62 -2.99
CA GLY A 152 42.95 -24.98 -2.43
C GLY A 152 41.62 -25.59 -2.03
N SER A 153 40.49 -24.87 -1.95
CA SER A 153 39.21 -25.52 -1.64
C SER A 153 38.52 -26.02 -2.92
N VAL A 154 38.30 -27.33 -3.01
CA VAL A 154 37.50 -27.96 -4.05
C VAL A 154 36.23 -28.52 -3.44
N CYS A 155 35.14 -28.49 -4.21
CA CYS A 155 33.87 -29.03 -3.79
C CYS A 155 34.02 -30.55 -3.56
N PRO A 156 33.72 -31.08 -2.37
CA PRO A 156 33.84 -32.51 -2.10
C PRO A 156 32.81 -33.34 -2.88
N HIS A 157 31.76 -32.70 -3.42
CA HIS A 157 30.71 -33.38 -4.17
C HIS A 157 31.04 -33.49 -5.68
N CYS A 158 31.55 -32.42 -6.31
CA CYS A 158 31.78 -32.39 -7.76
C CYS A 158 33.22 -32.05 -8.21
N GLY A 159 34.10 -31.69 -7.28
CA GLY A 159 35.51 -31.35 -7.57
C GLY A 159 35.74 -29.94 -8.14
N ALA A 160 34.71 -29.11 -8.30
CA ALA A 160 34.85 -27.73 -8.77
C ALA A 160 35.59 -26.86 -7.74
N ALA A 161 36.38 -25.89 -8.19
CA ALA A 161 37.04 -24.94 -7.30
C ALA A 161 35.99 -24.09 -6.56
N LEU A 162 36.21 -23.89 -5.25
CA LEU A 162 35.37 -23.08 -4.38
C LEU A 162 36.06 -21.76 -4.06
N ARG A 163 35.27 -20.73 -3.77
CA ARG A 163 35.73 -19.44 -3.26
C ARG A 163 35.65 -19.46 -1.73
N ALA A 164 36.46 -18.62 -1.06
CA ALA A 164 36.53 -18.57 0.40
C ALA A 164 35.18 -18.35 1.10
N ASP A 165 34.26 -17.62 0.46
CA ASP A 165 32.96 -17.25 1.02
C ASP A 165 31.78 -17.99 0.37
N ASP A 166 32.05 -19.00 -0.47
CA ASP A 166 30.98 -19.77 -1.11
C ASP A 166 30.22 -20.57 -0.04
N LYS A 167 28.94 -20.23 0.19
CA LYS A 167 28.03 -21.04 1.00
C LYS A 167 27.48 -22.25 0.24
N PHE A 168 27.46 -22.15 -1.09
CA PHE A 168 27.01 -23.19 -2.02
C PHE A 168 27.96 -23.24 -3.21
N CYS A 169 28.21 -24.45 -3.73
CA CYS A 169 29.01 -24.66 -4.92
C CYS A 169 28.27 -24.10 -6.15
N SER A 170 28.86 -23.11 -6.82
CA SER A 170 28.31 -22.53 -8.05
C SER A 170 28.17 -23.52 -9.21
N SER A 171 28.87 -24.66 -9.16
CA SER A 171 28.83 -25.69 -10.21
C SER A 171 27.80 -26.81 -9.96
N CYS A 172 27.53 -27.18 -8.70
CA CYS A 172 26.60 -28.28 -8.40
C CYS A 172 25.46 -27.93 -7.42
N GLY A 173 25.47 -26.72 -6.85
CA GLY A 173 24.45 -26.25 -5.90
C GLY A 173 24.59 -26.80 -4.47
N GLN A 174 25.49 -27.76 -4.23
CA GLN A 174 25.69 -28.34 -2.90
C GLN A 174 26.27 -27.31 -1.93
N ALA A 175 25.74 -27.26 -0.71
CA ALA A 175 26.29 -26.41 0.34
C ALA A 175 27.77 -26.75 0.60
N VAL A 176 28.60 -25.73 0.75
CA VAL A 176 30.02 -25.87 1.08
C VAL A 176 30.15 -25.94 2.59
N PRO A 177 30.88 -26.92 3.14
CA PRO A 177 31.12 -26.98 4.58
C PRO A 177 31.97 -25.77 5.01
N GLU A 178 31.45 -24.96 5.94
CA GLU A 178 32.19 -23.84 6.53
C GLU A 178 33.41 -24.38 7.31
N PRO A 179 34.57 -23.69 7.29
CA PRO A 179 35.72 -24.09 8.08
C PRO A 179 35.35 -24.02 9.57
N ALA A 180 35.28 -25.18 10.21
CA ALA A 180 34.85 -25.34 11.58
C ALA A 180 35.69 -24.47 12.52
N ALA A 181 35.04 -23.57 13.25
CA ALA A 181 35.56 -23.07 14.50
C ALA A 181 35.59 -24.24 15.49
N ASP A 182 36.75 -24.49 16.08
CA ASP A 182 37.10 -25.65 16.91
C ASP A 182 36.37 -25.71 18.28
N LEU A 183 35.04 -25.66 18.30
CA LEU A 183 34.20 -25.85 19.49
C LEU A 183 32.85 -26.55 19.22
N ALA A 184 32.61 -27.09 18.01
CA ALA A 184 31.36 -27.75 17.67
C ALA A 184 31.40 -29.26 17.97
N ASP A 185 30.51 -29.73 18.84
CA ASP A 185 30.26 -31.15 19.08
C ASP A 185 29.33 -31.72 18.01
N HIS A 186 29.28 -33.05 17.89
CA HIS A 186 28.47 -33.73 16.86
C HIS A 186 27.30 -34.47 17.50
N CYS A 187 26.10 -34.33 16.93
CA CYS A 187 24.91 -35.03 17.41
C CYS A 187 25.15 -36.56 17.35
N PRO A 188 24.97 -37.29 18.46
CA PRO A 188 25.26 -38.73 18.50
C PRO A 188 24.29 -39.58 17.66
N HIS A 189 23.15 -39.00 17.27
CA HIS A 189 22.14 -39.68 16.46
C HIS A 189 22.36 -39.50 14.95
N CYS A 190 22.61 -38.28 14.47
CA CYS A 190 22.73 -38.00 13.02
C CYS A 190 24.10 -37.47 12.57
N GLY A 191 25.01 -37.15 13.50
CA GLY A 191 26.34 -36.61 13.20
C GLY A 191 26.37 -35.13 12.83
N TYR A 192 25.24 -34.41 12.87
CA TYR A 192 25.20 -32.97 12.60
C TYR A 192 25.89 -32.18 13.73
N THR A 193 26.70 -31.18 13.37
CA THR A 193 27.39 -30.32 14.33
C THR A 193 26.43 -29.41 15.08
N TYR A 194 26.66 -29.20 16.38
CA TYR A 194 25.87 -28.31 17.21
C TYR A 194 26.77 -27.50 18.17
N GLU A 195 26.24 -26.42 18.74
CA GLU A 195 26.96 -25.60 19.70
C GLU A 195 26.63 -26.01 21.14
N SER A 196 27.64 -25.98 22.02
CA SER A 196 27.46 -26.24 23.44
C SER A 196 26.38 -25.33 24.05
N GLY A 197 25.24 -25.91 24.43
CA GLY A 197 24.08 -25.19 24.98
C GLY A 197 22.78 -25.38 24.19
N ASP A 198 22.84 -25.95 22.99
CA ASP A 198 21.65 -26.30 22.22
C ASP A 198 20.80 -27.35 22.95
N ALA A 199 19.49 -27.11 23.08
CA ALA A 199 18.57 -28.06 23.71
C ALA A 199 18.26 -29.25 22.79
N PHE A 200 18.26 -29.04 21.47
CA PHE A 200 17.89 -30.03 20.45
C PHE A 200 18.74 -29.85 19.18
N CYS A 201 19.00 -30.95 18.48
CA CYS A 201 19.68 -30.93 17.18
C CYS A 201 18.81 -30.24 16.14
N ALA A 202 19.30 -29.16 15.54
CA ALA A 202 18.59 -28.42 14.49
C ALA A 202 18.29 -29.27 13.23
N HIS A 203 19.02 -30.35 13.01
CA HIS A 203 18.81 -31.23 11.86
C HIS A 203 17.77 -32.34 12.12
N CYS A 204 17.88 -33.07 13.23
CA CYS A 204 17.06 -34.27 13.47
C CYS A 204 16.12 -34.18 14.68
N GLY A 205 16.20 -33.10 15.46
CA GLY A 205 15.35 -32.89 16.64
C GLY A 205 15.75 -33.70 17.87
N THR A 206 16.81 -34.51 17.82
CA THR A 206 17.31 -35.26 18.98
C THR A 206 17.69 -34.31 20.11
N PRO A 207 17.22 -34.53 21.35
CA PRO A 207 17.64 -33.71 22.49
C PRO A 207 19.13 -33.84 22.76
N LEU A 208 19.80 -32.72 22.97
CA LEU A 208 21.26 -32.63 23.18
C LEU A 208 21.61 -32.34 24.65
N THR A 209 20.75 -32.76 25.57
CA THR A 209 21.04 -32.68 26.99
C THR A 209 22.11 -33.70 27.37
N GLU A 210 22.93 -33.40 28.38
CA GLU A 210 23.99 -34.28 28.89
C GLU A 210 23.50 -35.72 29.12
N ALA A 211 22.31 -35.87 29.72
CA ALA A 211 21.69 -37.16 29.97
C ALA A 211 21.25 -37.89 28.67
N ALA A 212 20.80 -37.15 27.66
CA ALA A 212 20.43 -37.73 26.37
C ALA A 212 21.66 -38.23 25.61
N ILE A 213 22.75 -37.45 25.59
CA ILE A 213 24.00 -37.82 24.93
C ILE A 213 24.58 -39.10 25.54
N GLN A 214 24.69 -39.18 26.87
CA GLN A 214 25.20 -40.36 27.55
C GLN A 214 24.37 -41.62 27.27
N ASN A 215 23.04 -41.49 27.16
CA ASN A 215 22.16 -42.61 26.84
C ASN A 215 22.41 -43.14 25.42
N TYR A 216 22.69 -42.27 24.45
CA TYR A 216 23.03 -42.69 23.09
C TYR A 216 24.37 -43.41 23.02
N GLU A 217 25.38 -42.94 23.75
CA GLU A 217 26.69 -43.61 23.81
C GLU A 217 26.60 -45.00 24.44
N ASN A 218 25.85 -45.12 25.53
CA ASN A 218 25.64 -46.40 26.23
C ASN A 218 24.83 -47.41 25.40
N ALA A 219 23.93 -46.93 24.54
CA ALA A 219 23.15 -47.78 23.64
C ALA A 219 23.94 -48.26 22.41
N LYS A 220 25.16 -47.74 22.19
CA LYS A 220 26.03 -48.07 21.06
C LYS A 220 27.03 -49.19 21.38
N ILE A 221 27.00 -49.75 22.60
CA ILE A 221 27.83 -50.87 23.08
C ILE A 221 27.08 -52.20 22.90
#